data_AF-A0A382EU54-F1
#
_entry.id   AF-A0A382EU54-F1
#
_cell.length_a   1.000
_cell.length_b   1.000
_cell.length_c   1.000
_cell.angle_alpha   90.00
_cell.angle_beta   90.00
_cell.angle_gamma   90.00
#
_symmetry.space_group_name_H-M   'P 1'
#
loop_
_entity.id
_entity.type
_entity.pdbx_description
1 polymer ?
#
loop_
_entity_poly.entity_id
_entity_poly.type
_entity_poly.pdbx_seq_one_letter_code
_entity_poly.pdbx_strand_id
1 'polypeptide(L)' 'HDLRQALEVAIAARDSALYGNVPIALPLADRSRALCPSPYRWEGGDATGKAQSKEKAGEIWCGY' A
#
# COMPACT_ATOMS: atom_id res chain seq x y z
N HIS A 1 -20.30 5.12 -5.50
CA HIS A 1 -19.29 4.04 -5.50
C HIS A 1 -18.96 3.71 -4.05
N ASP A 2 -18.89 2.44 -3.68
CA ASP A 2 -18.67 2.02 -2.28
C ASP A 2 -17.16 1.99 -1.97
N LEU A 3 -16.74 2.73 -0.95
CA LEU A 3 -15.35 2.81 -0.50
C LEU A 3 -14.79 1.42 -0.16
N ARG A 4 -15.62 0.52 0.37
CA ARG A 4 -15.21 -0.86 0.68
C ARG A 4 -14.81 -1.61 -0.58
N GLN A 5 -15.60 -1.51 -1.64
CA GLN A 5 -15.32 -2.18 -2.91
C GLN A 5 -14.04 -1.60 -3.54
N ALA A 6 -13.87 -0.28 -3.49
CA ALA A 6 -12.64 0.36 -3.95
C ALA A 6 -11.39 -0.16 -3.20
N LEU A 7 -11.51 -0.34 -1.88
CA LEU A 7 -10.42 -0.87 -1.06
C LEU A 7 -10.11 -2.34 -1.38
N GLU A 8 -11.13 -3.18 -1.58
CA GLU A 8 -10.94 -4.59 -1.98
C GLU A 8 -10.24 -4.70 -3.35
N VAL A 9 -10.62 -3.86 -4.32
CA VAL A 9 -9.95 -3.80 -5.63
C VAL A 9 -8.49 -3.35 -5.50
N ALA A 10 -8.22 -2.35 -4.66
CA ALA A 10 -6.86 -1.85 -4.46
C ALA A 10 -5.94 -2.91 -3.82
N ILE A 11 -6.44 -3.66 -2.83
CA ILE A 11 -5.72 -4.78 -2.22
C ILE A 11 -5.46 -5.88 -3.26
N ALA A 12 -6.50 -6.29 -4.00
CA ALA A 12 -6.39 -7.31 -5.05
C ALA A 12 -5.36 -6.93 -6.13
N ALA A 13 -5.30 -5.66 -6.54
CA ALA A 13 -4.34 -5.17 -7.52
C ALA A 13 -2.90 -5.26 -7.02
N ARG A 14 -2.65 -4.89 -5.74
CA ARG A 14 -1.33 -5.05 -5.11
C ARG A 14 -0.93 -6.53 -5.06
N ASP A 15 -1.83 -7.40 -4.62
CA ASP A 15 -1.52 -8.83 -4.47
C ASP A 15 -1.29 -9.50 -5.82
N SER A 16 -2.07 -9.14 -6.83
CA SER A 16 -1.85 -9.56 -8.21
C SER A 16 -0.44 -9.22 -8.67
N ALA A 17 0.02 -7.98 -8.45
CA ALA A 17 1.37 -7.55 -8.82
C ALA A 17 2.46 -8.35 -8.08
N LEU A 18 2.29 -8.61 -6.78
CA LEU A 18 3.23 -9.42 -5.98
C LEU A 18 3.30 -10.88 -6.45
N TYR A 19 2.20 -11.42 -6.97
CA TYR A 19 2.11 -12.79 -7.46
C TYR A 19 2.36 -12.92 -8.97
N GLY A 20 2.93 -11.90 -9.62
CA GLY A 20 3.30 -11.97 -11.04
C GLY A 20 2.15 -11.65 -12.01
N ASN A 21 1.25 -10.74 -11.62
CA ASN A 21 0.10 -10.27 -12.39
C ASN A 21 -0.98 -11.34 -12.64
N VAL A 22 -1.19 -12.22 -11.68
CA VAL A 22 -2.26 -13.24 -11.75
C VAL A 22 -3.63 -12.66 -11.36
N PRO A 23 -4.75 -13.12 -11.95
CA PRO A 23 -6.08 -12.69 -11.55
C PRO A 23 -6.39 -13.05 -10.09
N ILE A 24 -6.99 -12.11 -9.35
CA ILE A 24 -7.44 -12.30 -7.97
C ILE A 24 -8.96 -12.22 -7.93
N ALA A 25 -9.60 -13.23 -7.34
CA ALA A 25 -11.05 -13.26 -7.21
C ALA A 25 -11.54 -12.25 -6.15
N LEU A 26 -12.68 -11.61 -6.44
CA LEU A 26 -13.39 -10.73 -5.52
C LEU A 26 -14.76 -11.34 -5.15
N PRO A 27 -15.25 -11.15 -3.91
CA PRO A 27 -14.59 -10.48 -2.80
C PRO A 27 -13.38 -11.27 -2.30
N LEU A 28 -12.44 -10.59 -1.65
CA LEU A 28 -11.24 -11.24 -1.10
C LEU A 28 -11.63 -12.28 -0.05
N ALA A 29 -11.12 -13.51 -0.21
CA ALA A 29 -11.33 -14.58 0.77
C ALA A 29 -10.67 -14.25 2.12
N ASP A 30 -9.46 -13.68 2.06
CA ASP A 30 -8.73 -13.18 3.22
C ASP A 30 -8.95 -11.66 3.38
N ARG A 31 -9.63 -11.29 4.46
CA ARG A 31 -9.97 -9.89 4.80
C ARG A 31 -9.11 -9.33 5.93
N SER A 32 -8.04 -10.04 6.31
CA SER A 32 -7.03 -9.55 7.26
C SER A 32 -6.00 -8.63 6.61
N ARG A 33 -5.94 -8.61 5.27
CA ARG A 33 -5.02 -7.78 4.49
C ARG A 33 -5.36 -6.30 4.64
N ALA A 34 -4.33 -5.51 4.91
CA ALA A 34 -4.44 -4.06 4.99
C ALA A 34 -3.57 -3.38 3.91
N LEU A 35 -4.02 -2.22 3.45
CA LEU A 35 -3.21 -1.25 2.73
C LEU A 35 -2.78 -0.17 3.71
N CYS A 36 -1.52 -0.25 4.14
CA CYS A 36 -0.90 0.75 4.99
C CYS A 36 0.07 1.57 4.15
N PRO A 37 0.01 2.91 4.22
CA PRO A 37 1.00 3.75 3.56
C PRO A 37 2.39 3.49 4.15
N SER A 38 3.42 3.69 3.33
CA SER A 38 4.77 3.73 3.86
C SER A 38 4.92 4.89 4.84
N PRO A 39 5.86 4.81 5.80
CA PRO A 39 6.15 5.91 6.72
C PRO A 39 6.40 7.23 6.01
N TYR A 40 7.10 7.19 4.87
CA TYR A 40 7.31 8.35 4.01
C TYR A 40 6.00 9.04 3.61
N ARG A 41 5.00 8.29 3.11
CA ARG A 41 3.70 8.88 2.76
C ARG A 41 2.91 9.32 3.98
N TRP A 42 2.99 8.57 5.08
CA TRP A 42 2.33 8.90 6.34
C TRP A 42 2.80 10.25 6.91
N GLU A 43 4.11 10.53 6.81
CA GLU A 43 4.71 11.79 7.24
C GLU A 43 4.52 12.95 6.24
N GLY A 44 3.76 12.72 5.16
CA GLY A 44 3.52 13.72 4.11
C GLY A 44 4.72 13.94 3.20
N GLY A 45 5.55 12.92 2.97
CA GLY A 45 6.72 13.00 2.11
C GLY A 45 6.40 13.32 0.64
N ASP A 46 5.22 12.94 0.16
CA ASP A 46 4.73 13.32 -1.19
C ASP A 46 4.31 14.80 -1.28
N ALA A 47 4.35 15.57 -0.19
CA ALA A 47 4.03 16.99 -0.23
C ALA A 47 5.10 17.78 -0.99
N THR A 48 4.67 18.63 -1.92
CA THR A 48 5.55 19.50 -2.71
C THR A 48 6.45 20.33 -1.79
N GLY A 49 7.76 20.29 -2.06
CA GLY A 49 8.77 21.02 -1.28
C GLY A 49 9.26 20.29 -0.02
N LYS A 50 8.78 19.06 0.25
CA LYS A 50 9.16 18.26 1.42
C LYS A 50 9.81 16.93 1.02
N ALA A 51 10.89 17.00 0.25
CA ALA A 51 11.63 15.80 -0.17
C ALA A 51 12.18 15.03 1.04
N GLN A 52 12.07 13.69 1.01
CA GLN A 52 12.69 12.84 2.01
C GLN A 52 14.22 12.84 1.87
N SER A 53 14.91 12.87 3.01
CA SER A 53 16.36 12.77 3.05
C SER A 53 16.82 11.34 2.72
N LYS A 54 18.04 11.20 2.18
CA LYS A 54 18.59 9.89 1.79
C LYS A 54 18.74 8.95 2.98
N GLU A 55 19.09 9.50 4.13
CA GLU A 55 19.27 8.79 5.38
C GLU A 55 17.95 8.13 5.78
N LYS A 56 16.85 8.91 5.76
CA LYS A 56 15.52 8.42 6.11
C LYS A 56 14.94 7.47 5.06
N ALA A 57 15.38 7.55 3.80
CA ALA A 57 15.00 6.60 2.76
C ALA A 57 15.68 5.23 2.93
N GLY A 58 16.86 5.19 3.54
CA GLY A 58 17.61 3.96 3.82
C GLY A 58 17.18 3.24 5.09
N GLU A 59 16.35 3.87 5.93
CA GLU A 59 15.82 3.25 7.15
C GLU A 59 14.86 2.11 6.79
N ILE A 60 15.18 0.89 7.24
CA ILE A 60 14.25 -0.22 7.21
C ILE A 60 13.22 0.01 8.32
N TRP A 61 11.98 0.25 7.91
CA TRP A 61 10.89 0.41 8.86
C TRP A 61 10.53 -0.95 9.50
N CYS A 62 10.68 -1.05 10.82
CA CYS A 62 10.45 -2.27 11.60
C CYS A 62 9.04 -2.32 12.23
N GLY A 63 8.06 -1.65 11.63
CA GLY A 63 6.75 -1.40 12.25
C GLY A 63 5.64 -2.42 11.98
N TYR A 64 6.00 -3.69 11.80
CA TYR A 64 5.11 -4.85 11.99
C TYR A 64 5.85 -5.97 12.71
#